data_AF-A0A2T4HBW5-F1
#
_entry.id   AF-A0A2T4HBW5-F1
#
_cell.length_a   1.000
_cell.length_b   1.000
_cell.length_c   1.000
_cell.angle_alpha   90.00
_cell.angle_beta   90.00
_cell.angle_gamma   90.00
#
_symmetry.space_group_name_H-M   'P 1'
#
loop_
_entity.id
_entity.type
_entity.pdbx_description
1 polymer ?
#
loop_
_entity_poly.entity_id
_entity_poly.type
_entity_poly.pdbx_seq_one_letter_code
_entity_poly.pdbx_strand_id
1 'polypeptide(L)'
;ATRQNPGAPDLLDQSRSRVFDRCRASAIKPQPHFQLSDQRQAPDTPITNYPTMASRLARSAVGAPLLRPVLARRAAPAFSVAAARYNSNVPAEDPKKKAQSIIDALPGNSLLSKSAILSSAAALSVYAISSEYYVMNEETIIAISLLSVWGALIKYGGPAYKEWAEAQNNKIKNILNSARADHTEAVKGRIEDVKQMGSVVEITKNLFQVSKETAKLESEAFELEQKTALAAEAKAVLESWVRYEGQVKQRQQKELAQSIIAKVQKELENPKVLQQILQQSVADVEKIVASKAQ
;
A
#
# COMPACT_ATOMS: atom_id res chain seq x y z
N ALA A 1 42.82 67.17 47.04
CA ALA A 1 42.84 65.71 47.18
C ALA A 1 41.61 65.13 46.49
N THR A 2 41.85 64.23 45.54
CA THR A 2 40.95 63.43 44.68
C THR A 2 39.83 62.70 45.47
N ARG A 3 38.55 62.73 45.03
CA ARG A 3 37.80 61.74 44.17
C ARG A 3 37.97 60.28 44.64
N GLN A 4 36.97 59.39 44.73
CA GLN A 4 35.73 59.19 43.95
C GLN A 4 34.85 58.12 44.63
N ASN A 5 33.56 58.12 44.31
CA ASN A 5 32.48 57.23 44.77
C ASN A 5 32.25 56.11 43.72
N PRO A 6 32.01 54.82 44.06
CA PRO A 6 31.85 53.75 43.07
C PRO A 6 30.37 53.46 42.72
N GLY A 7 30.08 53.33 41.42
CA GLY A 7 28.81 52.85 40.89
C GLY A 7 29.01 52.13 39.54
N ALA A 8 28.13 51.15 39.30
CA ALA A 8 27.89 50.33 38.09
C ALA A 8 28.71 49.04 37.89
N PRO A 9 28.05 47.85 37.84
CA PRO A 9 28.62 46.63 37.28
C PRO A 9 28.31 46.46 35.78
N ASP A 10 29.32 46.00 35.04
CA ASP A 10 29.37 45.86 33.58
C ASP A 10 28.48 44.73 33.03
N LEU A 11 27.77 45.04 31.95
CA LEU A 11 26.81 44.20 31.22
C LEU A 11 27.45 43.28 30.14
N LEU A 12 28.77 43.15 30.11
CA LEU A 12 29.49 42.41 29.05
C LEU A 12 29.97 41.01 29.45
N ASP A 13 29.78 40.58 30.69
CA ASP A 13 30.24 39.26 31.17
C ASP A 13 29.14 38.18 31.22
N GLN A 14 27.86 38.57 31.06
CA GLN A 14 26.71 37.66 31.19
C GLN A 14 26.20 37.07 29.86
N SER A 15 26.79 37.46 28.72
CA SER A 15 26.50 36.91 27.40
C SER A 15 27.45 35.78 26.99
N ARG A 16 28.68 35.78 27.54
CA ARG A 16 29.72 34.79 27.19
C ARG A 16 29.55 33.44 27.90
N SER A 17 28.91 33.42 29.07
CA SER A 17 28.60 32.18 29.82
C SER A 17 27.42 31.40 29.25
N ARG A 18 26.46 32.06 28.56
CA ARG A 18 25.26 31.38 28.02
C ARG A 18 25.46 30.67 26.68
N VAL A 19 26.55 30.95 25.97
CA VAL A 19 26.85 30.30 24.68
C VAL A 19 27.61 28.98 24.88
N PHE A 20 28.37 28.83 25.96
CA PHE A 20 29.13 27.61 26.25
C PHE A 20 28.30 26.48 26.88
N ASP A 21 27.17 26.80 27.52
CA ASP A 21 26.32 25.79 28.18
C ASP A 21 25.29 25.11 27.26
N ARG A 22 25.11 25.57 26.01
CA ARG A 22 24.22 24.91 25.04
C ARG A 22 24.89 23.86 24.15
N CYS A 23 26.21 23.75 24.17
CA CYS A 23 26.95 22.76 23.38
C CYS A 23 27.36 21.51 24.18
N ARG A 24 26.92 21.35 25.44
CA ARG A 24 27.20 20.17 26.28
C ARG A 24 25.92 19.43 26.67
N ALA A 25 25.01 19.23 25.73
CA ALA A 25 23.79 18.43 25.93
C ALA A 25 23.47 17.53 24.74
N SER A 26 24.47 16.81 24.22
CA SER A 26 24.22 15.63 23.36
C SER A 26 25.50 14.80 23.20
N ALA A 27 25.89 14.07 24.25
CA ALA A 27 26.84 12.98 24.11
C ALA A 27 26.58 11.87 25.14
N ILE A 28 26.04 10.77 24.62
CA ILE A 28 26.49 9.39 24.85
C ILE A 28 26.44 8.90 26.31
N LYS A 29 25.42 8.10 26.61
CA LYS A 29 25.44 7.09 27.68
C LYS A 29 25.75 5.73 27.05
N PRO A 30 26.91 5.09 27.33
CA PRO A 30 27.11 3.67 27.09
C PRO A 30 26.81 2.91 28.38
N GLN A 31 26.22 1.72 28.28
CA GLN A 31 26.54 0.54 29.11
C GLN A 31 25.87 -0.71 28.52
N PRO A 32 26.46 -1.89 28.76
CA PRO A 32 26.34 -3.09 27.95
C PRO A 32 25.24 -4.01 28.48
N HIS A 33 24.98 -5.12 27.77
CA HIS A 33 24.99 -6.50 28.31
C HIS A 33 24.32 -7.43 27.30
N PHE A 34 25.18 -8.28 26.76
CA PHE A 34 24.95 -9.45 25.95
C PHE A 34 24.29 -10.55 26.80
N GLN A 35 23.14 -11.07 26.36
CA GLN A 35 22.64 -12.37 26.79
C GLN A 35 22.10 -13.12 25.56
N LEU A 36 22.87 -14.14 25.15
CA LEU A 36 22.38 -15.23 24.30
C LEU A 36 21.20 -15.90 25.00
N SER A 37 20.12 -16.13 24.25
CA SER A 37 19.21 -17.23 24.53
C SER A 37 18.97 -17.97 23.22
N ASP A 38 19.60 -19.13 23.15
CA ASP A 38 19.30 -20.22 22.23
C ASP A 38 17.87 -20.71 22.51
N GLN A 39 16.99 -20.66 21.52
CA GLN A 39 15.70 -21.37 21.54
C GLN A 39 15.22 -21.53 20.10
N ARG A 40 15.70 -22.60 19.46
CA ARG A 40 14.92 -23.29 18.43
C ARG A 40 13.63 -23.79 19.07
N GLN A 41 12.46 -23.40 18.55
CA GLN A 41 11.31 -24.28 18.55
C GLN A 41 10.31 -23.91 17.44
N ALA A 42 9.85 -24.96 16.76
CA ALA A 42 8.97 -25.01 15.60
C ALA A 42 7.53 -24.52 15.88
N PRO A 43 6.69 -24.33 14.85
CA PRO A 43 5.37 -23.72 15.00
C PRO A 43 4.30 -24.71 15.51
N ASP A 44 3.71 -24.42 16.67
CA ASP A 44 2.54 -25.13 17.19
C ASP A 44 1.24 -24.47 16.71
N THR A 45 0.43 -25.26 16.01
CA THR A 45 -0.92 -24.95 15.52
C THR A 45 -1.97 -24.96 16.64
N PRO A 46 -2.92 -24.01 16.69
CA PRO A 46 -4.12 -24.18 17.52
C PRO A 46 -5.17 -25.06 16.82
N ILE A 47 -5.17 -26.32 17.25
CA ILE A 47 -6.29 -27.23 17.58
C ILE A 47 -7.67 -26.89 16.99
N THR A 48 -8.14 -27.83 16.18
CA THR A 48 -9.48 -27.98 15.62
C THR A 48 -10.54 -28.26 16.70
N ASN A 49 -11.63 -27.49 16.65
CA ASN A 49 -12.88 -27.81 17.36
C ASN A 49 -13.59 -28.98 16.66
N TYR A 50 -13.69 -30.13 17.33
CA TYR A 50 -14.64 -31.18 16.99
C TYR A 50 -15.60 -31.39 18.18
N PRO A 51 -16.94 -31.36 17.97
CA PRO A 51 -17.88 -31.76 19.00
C PRO A 51 -17.87 -33.27 19.20
N THR A 52 -17.54 -33.68 20.42
CA THR A 52 -17.60 -35.03 20.95
C THR A 52 -19.06 -35.48 21.07
N MET A 53 -19.50 -36.40 20.21
CA MET A 53 -20.79 -37.09 20.36
C MET A 53 -20.62 -38.28 21.31
N ALA A 54 -20.94 -38.08 22.57
CA ALA A 54 -21.09 -39.15 23.57
C ALA A 54 -22.51 -39.71 23.53
N SER A 55 -22.71 -40.88 22.90
CA SER A 55 -23.97 -41.62 22.97
C SER A 55 -23.93 -42.64 24.12
N ARG A 56 -24.85 -42.46 25.06
CA ARG A 56 -25.01 -43.29 26.26
C ARG A 56 -25.61 -44.65 25.92
N LEU A 57 -24.93 -45.71 26.32
CA LEU A 57 -25.44 -47.07 26.42
C LEU A 57 -26.49 -47.14 27.55
N ALA A 58 -27.75 -47.37 27.20
CA ALA A 58 -28.79 -47.74 28.14
C ALA A 58 -28.99 -49.27 28.10
N ARG A 59 -28.60 -49.93 29.20
CA ARG A 59 -29.00 -51.30 29.52
C ARG A 59 -30.33 -51.24 30.27
N SER A 60 -31.34 -51.96 29.81
CA SER A 60 -32.41 -52.48 30.66
C SER A 60 -33.00 -53.73 30.03
N ALA A 61 -33.02 -54.80 30.81
CA ALA A 61 -33.48 -56.14 30.48
C ALA A 61 -34.92 -56.35 30.96
N VAL A 62 -35.77 -57.00 30.17
CA VAL A 62 -36.94 -57.83 30.58
C VAL A 62 -37.20 -58.74 29.37
N GLY A 63 -37.01 -60.06 29.43
CA GLY A 63 -37.88 -61.02 30.10
C GLY A 63 -38.83 -61.65 29.06
N ALA A 64 -38.49 -62.86 28.58
CA ALA A 64 -39.29 -63.64 27.63
C ALA A 64 -40.67 -64.02 28.21
N PRO A 65 -41.65 -64.34 27.34
CA PRO A 65 -41.95 -65.75 27.17
C PRO A 65 -42.16 -66.19 25.72
N LEU A 66 -41.78 -67.45 25.51
CA LEU A 66 -42.00 -68.30 24.34
C LEU A 66 -43.47 -68.31 23.89
N LEU A 67 -43.75 -67.93 22.64
CA LEU A 67 -44.91 -68.42 21.89
C LEU A 67 -44.51 -68.67 20.44
N ARG A 68 -44.42 -69.96 20.09
CA ARG A 68 -44.41 -70.49 18.72
C ARG A 68 -45.70 -70.06 17.99
N PRO A 69 -45.63 -69.56 16.75
CA PRO A 69 -46.68 -69.77 15.78
C PRO A 69 -46.32 -70.96 14.89
N VAL A 70 -47.22 -71.95 14.93
CA VAL A 70 -47.27 -73.14 14.09
C VAL A 70 -47.42 -72.74 12.61
N LEU A 71 -46.72 -73.49 11.75
CA LEU A 71 -46.81 -73.42 10.30
C LEU A 71 -48.25 -73.57 9.80
N ALA A 72 -48.82 -72.50 9.25
CA ALA A 72 -49.94 -72.60 8.34
C ALA A 72 -49.40 -72.87 6.93
N ARG A 73 -49.41 -74.14 6.51
CA ARG A 73 -49.31 -74.53 5.10
C ARG A 73 -50.51 -73.93 4.37
N ARG A 74 -50.31 -72.81 3.69
CA ARG A 74 -51.27 -72.26 2.72
C ARG A 74 -50.73 -72.52 1.32
N ALA A 75 -51.58 -73.11 0.49
CA ALA A 75 -51.28 -73.64 -0.83
C ALA A 75 -50.47 -72.68 -1.70
N ALA A 76 -49.45 -73.24 -2.38
CA ALA A 76 -48.72 -72.55 -3.44
C ALA A 76 -49.69 -72.16 -4.56
N PRO A 77 -49.71 -70.89 -5.03
CA PRO A 77 -50.36 -70.57 -6.29
C PRO A 77 -49.54 -71.19 -7.43
N ALA A 78 -50.23 -71.83 -8.36
CA ALA A 78 -49.64 -72.38 -9.58
C ALA A 78 -48.88 -71.29 -10.36
N PHE A 79 -47.66 -71.59 -10.78
CA PHE A 79 -46.88 -70.75 -11.67
C PHE A 79 -47.58 -70.62 -13.02
N SER A 80 -48.31 -69.52 -13.22
CA SER A 80 -48.66 -69.06 -14.57
C SER A 80 -47.47 -68.29 -15.11
N VAL A 81 -46.88 -68.76 -16.21
CA VAL A 81 -45.89 -68.00 -17.00
C VAL A 81 -46.65 -66.85 -17.68
N ALA A 82 -46.88 -65.78 -16.94
CA ALA A 82 -47.33 -64.52 -17.50
C ALA A 82 -46.12 -63.85 -18.16
N ALA A 83 -46.17 -63.66 -19.48
CA ALA A 83 -45.24 -62.80 -20.18
C ALA A 83 -45.22 -61.42 -19.50
N ALA A 84 -44.10 -61.09 -18.86
CA ALA A 84 -43.90 -59.78 -18.23
C ALA A 84 -43.92 -58.70 -19.32
N ARG A 85 -45.06 -58.04 -19.48
CA ARG A 85 -45.15 -56.81 -20.28
C ARG A 85 -44.51 -55.69 -19.47
N TYR A 86 -43.29 -55.29 -19.85
CA TYR A 86 -42.68 -54.06 -19.38
C TYR A 86 -43.49 -52.88 -19.92
N ASN A 87 -44.42 -52.36 -19.11
CA ASN A 87 -45.09 -51.10 -19.40
C ASN A 87 -44.34 -49.99 -18.64
N SER A 88 -43.26 -49.48 -19.23
CA SER A 88 -42.54 -48.32 -18.70
C SER A 88 -43.25 -47.04 -19.12
N ASN A 89 -43.87 -46.35 -18.18
CA ASN A 89 -44.34 -44.97 -18.38
C ASN A 89 -43.14 -44.00 -18.30
N VAL A 90 -42.27 -44.06 -19.31
CA VAL A 90 -41.14 -43.14 -19.57
C VAL A 90 -41.22 -42.80 -21.06
N PRO A 91 -40.94 -41.56 -21.51
CA PRO A 91 -41.01 -41.20 -22.93
C PRO A 91 -40.26 -42.23 -23.78
N ALA A 92 -40.99 -42.95 -24.63
CA ALA A 92 -40.41 -43.96 -25.50
C ALA A 92 -39.52 -43.25 -26.52
N GLU A 93 -38.21 -43.24 -26.26
CA GLU A 93 -37.27 -42.84 -27.30
C GLU A 93 -37.37 -43.79 -28.48
N ASP A 94 -37.26 -43.25 -29.71
CA ASP A 94 -37.37 -44.04 -30.93
C ASP A 94 -36.46 -45.28 -30.85
N PRO A 95 -37.00 -46.50 -31.00
CA PRO A 95 -36.21 -47.73 -30.90
C PRO A 95 -35.05 -47.75 -31.90
N LYS A 96 -35.21 -47.05 -33.03
CA LYS A 96 -34.17 -46.83 -34.04
C LYS A 96 -32.97 -46.06 -33.49
N LYS A 97 -33.19 -45.02 -32.68
CA LYS A 97 -32.13 -44.18 -32.10
C LYS A 97 -31.35 -44.92 -31.02
N LYS A 98 -32.03 -45.72 -30.19
CA LYS A 98 -31.35 -46.56 -29.20
C LYS A 98 -30.55 -47.69 -29.85
N ALA A 99 -31.10 -48.36 -30.86
CA ALA A 99 -30.36 -49.37 -31.62
C ALA A 99 -29.11 -48.80 -32.28
N GLN A 100 -29.20 -47.59 -32.86
CA GLN A 100 -28.04 -46.87 -33.40
C GLN A 100 -27.00 -46.57 -32.32
N SER A 101 -27.41 -46.08 -31.14
CA SER A 101 -26.46 -45.82 -30.04
C SER A 101 -25.74 -47.09 -29.53
N ILE A 102 -26.38 -48.26 -29.60
CA ILE A 102 -25.77 -49.55 -29.24
C ILE A 102 -24.76 -49.97 -30.30
N ILE A 103 -25.11 -49.81 -31.58
CA ILE A 103 -24.20 -50.09 -32.70
C ILE A 103 -22.99 -49.15 -32.64
N ASP A 104 -23.20 -47.89 -32.32
CA ASP A 104 -22.15 -46.87 -32.26
C ASP A 104 -21.20 -47.07 -31.06
N ALA A 105 -21.70 -47.58 -29.92
CA ALA A 105 -20.90 -47.89 -28.74
C ALA A 105 -19.97 -49.11 -28.90
N LEU A 106 -20.17 -49.95 -29.92
CA LEU A 106 -19.28 -51.08 -30.18
C LEU A 106 -17.94 -50.62 -30.78
N PRO A 107 -16.80 -51.19 -30.35
CA PRO A 107 -15.49 -50.85 -30.89
C PRO A 107 -15.39 -51.26 -32.37
N GLY A 108 -15.02 -50.32 -33.24
CA GLY A 108 -14.82 -50.54 -34.67
C GLY A 108 -15.33 -49.36 -35.52
N ASN A 109 -14.57 -48.96 -36.53
CA ASN A 109 -14.88 -47.78 -37.37
C ASN A 109 -15.75 -48.11 -38.60
N SER A 110 -16.09 -49.39 -38.82
CA SER A 110 -16.82 -49.85 -40.01
C SER A 110 -18.14 -50.53 -39.63
N LEU A 111 -19.23 -50.18 -40.34
CA LEU A 111 -20.57 -50.77 -40.12
C LEU A 111 -20.58 -52.30 -40.24
N LEU A 112 -19.78 -52.84 -41.16
CA LEU A 112 -19.59 -54.28 -41.32
C LEU A 112 -18.98 -54.93 -40.06
N SER A 113 -18.02 -54.26 -39.41
CA SER A 113 -17.38 -54.79 -38.20
C SER A 113 -18.34 -54.75 -37.02
N LYS A 114 -19.11 -53.66 -36.86
CA LYS A 114 -20.13 -53.53 -35.80
C LYS A 114 -21.23 -54.57 -35.95
N SER A 115 -21.75 -54.78 -37.17
CA SER A 115 -22.77 -55.81 -37.43
C SER A 115 -22.20 -57.22 -37.33
N ALA A 116 -20.95 -57.44 -37.75
CA ALA A 116 -20.29 -58.73 -37.61
C ALA A 116 -20.04 -59.09 -36.14
N ILE A 117 -19.58 -58.18 -35.29
CA ILE A 117 -19.38 -58.44 -33.85
C ILE A 117 -20.70 -58.80 -33.18
N LEU A 118 -21.78 -58.04 -33.44
CA LEU A 118 -23.08 -58.33 -32.85
C LEU A 118 -23.67 -59.65 -33.37
N SER A 119 -23.56 -59.90 -34.68
CA SER A 119 -24.10 -61.12 -35.31
C SER A 119 -23.31 -62.37 -34.91
N SER A 120 -21.98 -62.27 -34.82
CA SER A 120 -21.11 -63.36 -34.35
C SER A 120 -21.31 -63.63 -32.87
N ALA A 121 -21.38 -62.61 -32.01
CA ALA A 121 -21.68 -62.80 -30.60
C ALA A 121 -23.05 -63.48 -30.39
N ALA A 122 -24.06 -63.04 -31.13
CA ALA A 122 -25.38 -63.67 -31.11
C ALA A 122 -25.32 -65.12 -31.60
N ALA A 123 -24.69 -65.39 -32.74
CA ALA A 123 -24.53 -66.74 -33.29
C ALA A 123 -23.77 -67.67 -32.34
N LEU A 124 -22.67 -67.18 -31.73
CA LEU A 124 -21.90 -67.92 -30.74
C LEU A 124 -22.71 -68.21 -29.48
N SER A 125 -23.53 -67.25 -29.01
CA SER A 125 -24.38 -67.47 -27.84
C SER A 125 -25.45 -68.54 -28.10
N VAL A 126 -26.09 -68.51 -29.27
CA VAL A 126 -27.08 -69.52 -29.67
C VAL A 126 -26.41 -70.87 -29.87
N TYR A 127 -25.23 -70.91 -30.48
CA TYR A 127 -24.45 -72.14 -30.66
C TYR A 127 -24.03 -72.76 -29.32
N ALA A 128 -23.58 -71.94 -28.36
CA ALA A 128 -23.15 -72.40 -27.04
C ALA A 128 -24.31 -72.98 -26.22
N ILE A 129 -25.51 -72.40 -26.36
CA ILE A 129 -26.73 -72.91 -25.73
C ILE A 129 -27.23 -74.17 -26.46
N SER A 130 -27.28 -74.12 -27.78
CA SER A 130 -27.83 -75.21 -28.61
C SER A 130 -26.99 -76.47 -28.60
N SER A 131 -25.67 -76.36 -28.40
CA SER A 131 -24.75 -77.51 -28.37
C SER A 131 -24.43 -77.96 -26.95
N GLU A 132 -25.15 -77.44 -25.94
CA GLU A 132 -24.91 -77.70 -24.51
C GLU A 132 -23.46 -77.42 -24.05
N TYR A 133 -22.74 -76.59 -24.81
CA TYR A 133 -21.36 -76.22 -24.50
C TYR A 133 -21.28 -75.44 -23.17
N TYR A 134 -22.35 -74.70 -22.84
CA TYR A 134 -22.52 -74.08 -21.54
C TYR A 134 -23.58 -74.82 -20.71
N VAL A 135 -23.11 -75.63 -19.75
CA VAL A 135 -23.97 -76.36 -18.80
C VAL A 135 -24.33 -75.45 -17.63
N MET A 136 -25.62 -75.19 -17.43
CA MET A 136 -26.11 -74.43 -16.28
C MET A 136 -26.01 -75.28 -15.01
N ASN A 137 -24.85 -75.20 -14.36
CA ASN A 137 -24.64 -75.79 -13.04
C ASN A 137 -24.79 -74.76 -11.91
N GLU A 138 -24.65 -75.18 -10.66
CA GLU A 138 -24.71 -74.35 -9.46
C GLU A 138 -23.76 -73.12 -9.50
N GLU A 139 -22.62 -73.24 -10.18
CA GLU A 139 -21.64 -72.16 -10.33
C GLU A 139 -22.16 -70.95 -11.15
N THR A 140 -23.20 -71.14 -11.96
CA THR A 140 -23.78 -70.05 -12.77
C THR A 140 -24.52 -69.02 -11.93
N ILE A 141 -25.13 -69.45 -10.81
CA ILE A 141 -25.76 -68.56 -9.83
C ILE A 141 -24.68 -67.72 -9.13
N ILE A 142 -23.54 -68.33 -8.81
CA ILE A 142 -22.38 -67.64 -8.24
C ILE A 142 -21.84 -66.61 -9.24
N ALA A 143 -21.68 -66.99 -10.51
CA ALA A 143 -21.21 -66.09 -11.56
C ALA A 143 -22.14 -64.88 -11.78
N ILE A 144 -23.46 -65.08 -11.83
CA ILE A 144 -24.44 -63.99 -11.95
C ILE A 144 -24.39 -63.08 -10.72
N SER A 145 -24.27 -63.65 -9.51
CA SER A 145 -24.16 -62.85 -8.29
C SER A 145 -22.89 -61.98 -8.28
N LEU A 146 -21.75 -62.54 -8.71
CA LEU A 146 -20.49 -61.82 -8.83
C LEU A 146 -20.60 -60.68 -9.85
N LEU A 147 -21.14 -60.96 -11.04
CA LEU A 147 -21.36 -59.95 -12.08
C LEU A 147 -22.32 -58.85 -11.62
N SER A 148 -23.34 -59.18 -10.82
CA SER A 148 -24.25 -58.18 -10.26
C SER A 148 -23.57 -57.24 -9.26
N VAL A 149 -22.68 -57.78 -8.41
CA VAL A 149 -21.89 -57.00 -7.46
C VAL A 149 -20.88 -56.12 -8.18
N TRP A 150 -20.18 -56.66 -9.19
CA TRP A 150 -19.25 -55.88 -10.02
C TRP A 150 -19.98 -54.77 -10.80
N GLY A 151 -21.16 -55.07 -11.36
CA GLY A 151 -21.98 -54.08 -12.05
C GLY A 151 -22.41 -52.95 -11.12
N ALA A 152 -22.85 -53.27 -9.90
CA ALA A 152 -23.18 -52.28 -8.88
C ALA A 152 -21.94 -51.46 -8.46
N LEU A 153 -20.79 -52.11 -8.25
CA LEU A 153 -19.54 -51.45 -7.85
C LEU A 153 -19.04 -50.51 -8.93
N ILE A 154 -19.08 -50.88 -10.21
CA ILE A 154 -18.67 -49.99 -11.30
C ILE A 154 -19.64 -48.81 -11.42
N LYS A 155 -20.95 -49.04 -11.28
CA LYS A 155 -21.95 -47.98 -11.40
C LYS A 155 -21.88 -46.95 -10.28
N TYR A 156 -21.66 -47.37 -9.03
CA TYR A 156 -21.62 -46.47 -7.88
C TYR A 156 -20.19 -46.05 -7.49
N GLY A 157 -19.23 -46.96 -7.61
CA GLY A 157 -17.81 -46.71 -7.31
C GLY A 157 -17.08 -45.95 -8.42
N GLY A 158 -17.47 -46.11 -9.69
CA GLY A 158 -16.91 -45.35 -10.81
C GLY A 158 -17.00 -43.83 -10.65
N PRO A 159 -18.20 -43.24 -10.46
CA PRO A 159 -18.33 -41.80 -10.27
C PRO A 159 -17.67 -41.33 -8.97
N ALA A 160 -17.83 -42.07 -7.86
CA ALA A 160 -17.23 -41.70 -6.58
C ALA A 160 -15.69 -41.69 -6.62
N TYR A 161 -15.07 -42.67 -7.28
CA TYR A 161 -13.62 -42.70 -7.46
C TYR A 161 -13.14 -41.59 -8.38
N LYS A 162 -13.89 -41.30 -9.45
CA LYS A 162 -13.58 -40.19 -10.36
C LYS A 162 -13.58 -38.85 -9.64
N GLU A 163 -14.63 -38.54 -8.87
CA GLU A 163 -14.71 -37.30 -8.09
C GLU A 163 -13.58 -37.20 -7.06
N TRP A 164 -13.27 -38.31 -6.36
CA TRP A 164 -12.14 -38.35 -5.43
C TRP A 164 -10.80 -38.09 -6.14
N ALA A 165 -10.57 -38.73 -7.28
CA ALA A 165 -9.34 -38.57 -8.06
C ALA A 165 -9.20 -37.14 -8.62
N GLU A 166 -10.29 -36.55 -9.11
CA GLU A 166 -10.31 -35.15 -9.54
C GLU A 166 -10.03 -34.19 -8.38
N ALA A 167 -10.61 -34.44 -7.20
CA ALA A 167 -10.35 -33.64 -6.00
C ALA A 167 -8.87 -33.69 -5.58
N GLN A 168 -8.23 -34.87 -5.59
CA GLN A 168 -6.80 -34.99 -5.29
C GLN A 168 -5.93 -34.27 -6.33
N ASN A 169 -6.25 -34.42 -7.61
CA ASN A 169 -5.53 -33.75 -8.69
C ASN A 169 -5.64 -32.21 -8.56
N ASN A 170 -6.83 -31.70 -8.27
CA ASN A 170 -7.05 -30.27 -8.04
C ASN A 170 -6.32 -29.77 -6.80
N LYS A 171 -6.28 -30.53 -5.70
CA LYS A 171 -5.51 -30.19 -4.51
C LYS A 171 -4.02 -30.05 -4.82
N ILE A 172 -3.44 -31.02 -5.53
CA ILE A 172 -2.02 -31.00 -5.92
C ILE A 172 -1.73 -29.81 -6.84
N LYS A 173 -2.58 -29.58 -7.85
CA LYS A 173 -2.45 -28.43 -8.76
C LYS A 173 -2.51 -27.10 -8.02
N ASN A 174 -3.45 -26.95 -7.08
CA ASN A 174 -3.62 -25.73 -6.31
C ASN A 174 -2.43 -25.47 -5.40
N ILE A 175 -1.92 -26.48 -4.70
CA ILE A 175 -0.70 -26.34 -3.86
C ILE A 175 0.50 -25.97 -4.73
N LEU A 176 0.66 -26.58 -5.90
CA LEU A 176 1.78 -26.27 -6.78
C LEU A 176 1.69 -24.85 -7.35
N ASN A 177 0.49 -24.40 -7.71
CA ASN A 177 0.26 -23.04 -8.20
C ASN A 177 0.41 -21.99 -7.09
N SER A 178 -0.09 -22.25 -5.88
CA SER A 178 0.09 -21.35 -4.74
C SER A 178 1.56 -21.28 -4.35
N ALA A 179 2.26 -22.43 -4.25
CA ALA A 179 3.68 -22.44 -3.94
C ALA A 179 4.50 -21.67 -4.98
N ARG A 180 4.16 -21.74 -6.27
CA ARG A 180 4.82 -20.91 -7.30
C ARG A 180 4.54 -19.43 -7.10
N ALA A 181 3.29 -19.05 -6.85
CA ALA A 181 2.92 -17.67 -6.56
C ALA A 181 3.69 -17.14 -5.33
N ASP A 182 3.61 -17.85 -4.21
CA ASP A 182 4.28 -17.53 -2.94
C ASP A 182 5.80 -17.39 -3.12
N HIS A 183 6.44 -18.31 -3.87
CA HIS A 183 7.87 -18.21 -4.14
C HIS A 183 8.22 -16.99 -4.98
N THR A 184 7.41 -16.67 -6.00
CA THR A 184 7.65 -15.47 -6.84
C THR A 184 7.41 -14.18 -6.06
N GLU A 185 6.42 -14.15 -5.18
CA GLU A 185 6.15 -13.00 -4.31
C GLU A 185 7.27 -12.82 -3.28
N ALA A 186 7.72 -13.90 -2.63
CA ALA A 186 8.82 -13.86 -1.69
C ALA A 186 10.14 -13.39 -2.35
N VAL A 187 10.42 -13.85 -3.58
CA VAL A 187 11.59 -13.38 -4.33
C VAL A 187 11.45 -11.91 -4.72
N LYS A 188 10.26 -11.46 -5.15
CA LYS A 188 10.00 -10.03 -5.42
C LYS A 188 10.19 -9.17 -4.18
N GLY A 189 9.69 -9.61 -3.02
CA GLY A 189 9.88 -8.92 -1.74
C GLY A 189 11.37 -8.75 -1.41
N ARG A 190 12.16 -9.82 -1.52
CA ARG A 190 13.62 -9.75 -1.33
C ARG A 190 14.32 -8.82 -2.31
N ILE A 191 13.88 -8.76 -3.57
CA ILE A 191 14.43 -7.84 -4.57
C ILE A 191 14.16 -6.39 -4.17
N GLU A 192 12.95 -6.07 -3.71
CA GLU A 192 12.61 -4.71 -3.27
C GLU A 192 13.41 -4.31 -2.02
N ASP A 193 13.57 -5.21 -1.04
CA ASP A 193 14.40 -4.97 0.14
C ASP A 193 15.86 -4.69 -0.24
N VAL A 194 16.44 -5.49 -1.15
CA VAL A 194 17.82 -5.30 -1.64
C VAL A 194 17.95 -4.00 -2.44
N LYS A 195 16.92 -3.61 -3.20
CA LYS A 195 16.89 -2.35 -3.96
C LYS A 195 16.88 -1.14 -3.03
N GLN A 196 16.15 -1.20 -1.92
CA GLN A 196 16.19 -0.16 -0.89
C GLN A 196 17.60 -0.02 -0.31
N MET A 197 18.30 -1.13 -0.04
CA MET A 197 19.69 -1.09 0.44
C MET A 197 20.66 -0.45 -0.58
N GLY A 198 20.41 -0.58 -1.88
CA GLY A 198 21.17 0.12 -2.92
C GLY A 198 21.03 1.65 -2.84
N SER A 199 19.82 2.15 -2.55
CA SER A 199 19.55 3.59 -2.46
C SER A 199 20.14 4.28 -1.22
N VAL A 200 20.36 3.55 -0.13
CA VAL A 200 20.90 4.11 1.14
C VAL A 200 22.31 4.68 0.95
N VAL A 201 23.11 4.10 0.05
CA VAL A 201 24.47 4.59 -0.25
C VAL A 201 24.43 5.97 -0.92
N GLU A 202 23.50 6.18 -1.85
CA GLU A 202 23.31 7.47 -2.51
C GLU A 202 22.75 8.53 -1.54
N ILE A 203 21.74 8.16 -0.74
CA ILE A 203 21.16 9.05 0.28
C ILE A 203 22.24 9.51 1.27
N THR A 204 23.13 8.61 1.69
CA THR A 204 24.23 8.95 2.62
C THR A 204 25.21 9.92 1.98
N LYS A 205 25.59 9.70 0.70
CA LYS A 205 26.45 10.65 -0.04
C LYS A 205 25.79 12.02 -0.18
N ASN A 206 24.50 12.03 -0.50
CA ASN A 206 23.72 13.27 -0.60
C ASN A 206 23.67 14.00 0.75
N LEU A 207 23.52 13.30 1.87
CA LEU A 207 23.52 13.92 3.19
C LEU A 207 24.86 14.62 3.51
N PHE A 208 25.98 14.00 3.14
CA PHE A 208 27.30 14.64 3.28
C PHE A 208 27.50 15.81 2.31
N GLN A 209 26.96 15.71 1.09
CA GLN A 209 27.02 16.81 0.13
C GLN A 209 26.20 18.00 0.61
N VAL A 210 24.96 17.78 1.06
CA VAL A 210 24.09 18.81 1.66
C VAL A 210 24.80 19.47 2.84
N SER A 211 25.39 18.70 3.75
CA SER A 211 26.14 19.28 4.89
C SER A 211 27.31 20.16 4.45
N LYS A 212 28.04 19.79 3.39
CA LYS A 212 29.13 20.61 2.83
C LYS A 212 28.62 21.87 2.13
N GLU A 213 27.52 21.76 1.39
CA GLU A 213 26.89 22.88 0.70
C GLU A 213 26.31 23.89 1.71
N THR A 214 25.68 23.41 2.79
CA THR A 214 25.21 24.27 3.90
C THR A 214 26.36 25.05 4.53
N ALA A 215 27.47 24.39 4.88
CA ALA A 215 28.62 25.08 5.47
C ALA A 215 29.22 26.15 4.53
N LYS A 216 29.27 25.89 3.22
CA LYS A 216 29.73 26.87 2.23
C LYS A 216 28.77 28.06 2.13
N LEU A 217 27.48 27.80 1.98
CA LEU A 217 26.47 28.85 1.87
C LEU A 217 26.38 29.71 3.14
N GLU A 218 26.55 29.11 4.32
CA GLU A 218 26.65 29.86 5.58
C GLU A 218 27.89 30.78 5.58
N SER A 219 29.05 30.28 5.15
CA SER A 219 30.26 31.11 5.08
C SER A 219 30.13 32.27 4.08
N GLU A 220 29.55 32.03 2.90
CA GLU A 220 29.31 33.07 1.90
C GLU A 220 28.29 34.11 2.38
N ALA A 221 27.23 33.65 3.07
CA ALA A 221 26.25 34.53 3.69
C ALA A 221 26.89 35.43 4.76
N PHE A 222 27.75 34.88 5.63
CA PHE A 222 28.46 35.66 6.64
C PHE A 222 29.41 36.70 6.04
N GLU A 223 30.14 36.36 4.97
CA GLU A 223 31.00 37.33 4.28
C GLU A 223 30.19 38.46 3.65
N LEU A 224 29.08 38.14 2.99
CA LEU A 224 28.20 39.13 2.38
C LEU A 224 27.54 40.03 3.44
N GLU A 225 27.11 39.45 4.56
CA GLU A 225 26.58 40.21 5.69
C GLU A 225 27.62 41.17 6.27
N GLN A 226 28.86 40.73 6.46
CA GLN A 226 29.95 41.61 6.93
C GLN A 226 30.26 42.74 5.94
N LYS A 227 30.31 42.44 4.64
CA LYS A 227 30.54 43.45 3.59
C LYS A 227 29.41 44.49 3.54
N THR A 228 28.16 44.06 3.66
CA THR A 228 26.99 44.95 3.65
C THR A 228 26.86 45.76 4.93
N ALA A 229 27.17 45.18 6.10
CA ALA A 229 27.23 45.89 7.37
C ALA A 229 28.30 46.99 7.34
N LEU A 230 29.52 46.69 6.88
CA LEU A 230 30.58 47.68 6.74
C LEU A 230 30.22 48.80 5.75
N ALA A 231 29.60 48.45 4.62
CA ALA A 231 29.11 49.43 3.65
C ALA A 231 28.01 50.32 4.25
N ALA A 232 27.12 49.77 5.07
CA ALA A 232 26.06 50.50 5.75
C ALA A 232 26.62 51.44 6.82
N GLU A 233 27.61 51.01 7.61
CA GLU A 233 28.30 51.86 8.60
C GLU A 233 29.03 53.03 7.92
N ALA A 234 29.79 52.76 6.84
CA ALA A 234 30.47 53.80 6.09
C ALA A 234 29.48 54.82 5.49
N LYS A 235 28.34 54.34 4.97
CA LYS A 235 27.26 55.19 4.48
C LYS A 235 26.65 56.03 5.60
N ALA A 236 26.37 55.45 6.76
CA ALA A 236 25.80 56.17 7.90
C ALA A 236 26.74 57.29 8.38
N VAL A 237 28.05 57.02 8.43
CA VAL A 237 29.06 58.05 8.72
C VAL A 237 28.98 59.16 7.67
N LEU A 238 29.01 58.84 6.38
CA LEU A 238 28.94 59.83 5.30
C LEU A 238 27.64 60.66 5.35
N GLU A 239 26.49 60.02 5.57
CA GLU A 239 25.21 60.71 5.73
C GLU A 239 25.21 61.65 6.95
N SER A 240 25.88 61.27 8.04
CA SER A 240 26.03 62.13 9.22
C SER A 240 26.86 63.38 8.92
N TRP A 241 27.93 63.25 8.14
CA TRP A 241 28.75 64.38 7.66
C TRP A 241 27.95 65.30 6.73
N VAL A 242 27.26 64.73 5.74
CA VAL A 242 26.42 65.51 4.80
C VAL A 242 25.31 66.24 5.55
N ARG A 243 24.67 65.59 6.52
CA ARG A 243 23.65 66.22 7.38
C ARG A 243 24.25 67.34 8.22
N TYR A 244 25.44 67.16 8.79
CA TYR A 244 26.14 68.20 9.55
C TYR A 244 26.47 69.40 8.66
N GLU A 245 27.06 69.18 7.48
CA GLU A 245 27.35 70.25 6.52
C GLU A 245 26.10 71.00 6.07
N GLY A 246 25.01 70.28 5.80
CA GLY A 246 23.73 70.88 5.44
C GLY A 246 23.20 71.77 6.55
N GLN A 247 23.26 71.33 7.82
CA GLN A 247 22.86 72.13 8.97
C GLN A 247 23.74 73.37 9.17
N VAL A 248 25.06 73.24 9.01
CA VAL A 248 25.99 74.37 9.13
C VAL A 248 25.73 75.42 8.04
N LYS A 249 25.58 75.00 6.78
CA LYS A 249 25.26 75.90 5.66
C LYS A 249 23.93 76.63 5.88
N GLN A 250 22.90 75.92 6.35
CA GLN A 250 21.61 76.54 6.68
C GLN A 250 21.71 77.54 7.84
N ARG A 251 22.50 77.25 8.89
CA ARG A 251 22.73 78.20 10.00
C ARG A 251 23.48 79.45 9.53
N GLN A 252 24.54 79.27 8.74
CA GLN A 252 25.29 80.39 8.15
C GLN A 252 24.40 81.27 7.27
N GLN A 253 23.56 80.67 6.42
CA GLN A 253 22.60 81.44 5.60
C GLN A 253 21.59 82.20 6.46
N LYS A 254 21.10 81.61 7.57
CA LYS A 254 20.20 82.29 8.51
C LYS A 254 20.90 83.44 9.24
N GLU A 255 22.11 83.25 9.74
CA GLU A 255 22.91 84.29 10.41
C GLU A 255 23.25 85.44 9.46
N LEU A 256 23.68 85.13 8.24
CA LEU A 256 23.94 86.13 7.20
C LEU A 256 22.66 86.89 6.85
N ALA A 257 21.54 86.21 6.62
CA ALA A 257 20.26 86.86 6.35
C ALA A 257 19.80 87.76 7.51
N GLN A 258 19.89 87.30 8.76
CA GLN A 258 19.57 88.11 9.94
C GLN A 258 20.49 89.33 10.06
N SER A 259 21.79 89.18 9.80
CA SER A 259 22.74 90.29 9.84
C SER A 259 22.46 91.33 8.75
N ILE A 260 22.07 90.90 7.55
CA ILE A 260 21.70 91.78 6.43
C ILE A 260 20.37 92.48 6.74
N ILE A 261 19.35 91.74 7.19
CA ILE A 261 18.06 92.32 7.60
C ILE A 261 18.27 93.37 8.70
N ALA A 262 19.07 93.07 9.72
CA ALA A 262 19.36 94.02 10.80
C ALA A 262 20.15 95.25 10.32
N LYS A 263 21.08 95.10 9.37
CA LYS A 263 21.79 96.22 8.74
C LYS A 263 20.83 97.09 7.92
N VAL A 264 19.97 96.50 7.10
CA VAL A 264 18.97 97.21 6.30
C VAL A 264 17.98 97.95 7.21
N GLN A 265 17.50 97.32 8.28
CA GLN A 265 16.62 97.97 9.26
C GLN A 265 17.28 99.20 9.92
N LYS A 266 18.57 99.09 10.31
CA LYS A 266 19.34 100.22 10.87
C LYS A 266 19.62 101.32 9.85
N GLU A 267 19.86 100.97 8.58
CA GLU A 267 20.01 101.97 7.51
C GLU A 267 18.69 102.70 7.25
N LEU A 268 17.54 102.02 7.36
CA LEU A 268 16.21 102.62 7.20
C LEU A 268 15.83 103.59 8.34
N GLU A 269 16.37 103.42 9.55
CA GLU A 269 16.14 104.36 10.67
C GLU A 269 16.91 105.69 10.51
N ASN A 270 17.91 105.75 9.62
CA ASN A 270 18.67 106.97 9.38
C ASN A 270 17.89 107.93 8.45
N PRO A 271 17.57 109.16 8.88
CA PRO A 271 16.75 110.10 8.10
C PRO A 271 17.41 110.54 6.77
N LYS A 272 18.74 110.41 6.66
CA LYS A 272 19.48 110.68 5.41
C LYS A 272 19.24 109.63 4.32
N VAL A 273 19.09 108.36 4.70
CA VAL A 273 18.83 107.26 3.76
C VAL A 273 17.37 107.26 3.31
N LEU A 274 16.43 107.54 4.23
CA LEU A 274 15.02 107.78 3.89
C LEU A 274 14.84 108.88 2.83
N GLN A 275 15.56 109.99 2.98
CA GLN A 275 15.54 111.07 1.98
C GLN A 275 16.18 110.66 0.65
N GLN A 276 17.28 109.92 0.67
CA GLN A 276 17.92 109.40 -0.56
C GLN A 276 17.06 108.36 -1.27
N ILE A 277 16.41 107.44 -0.55
CA ILE A 277 15.46 106.46 -1.13
C ILE A 277 14.24 107.19 -1.70
N LEU A 278 13.72 108.22 -1.01
CA LEU A 278 12.57 108.98 -1.49
C LEU A 278 12.93 109.80 -2.74
N GLN A 279 14.11 110.42 -2.78
CA GLN A 279 14.63 111.11 -3.97
C GLN A 279 14.90 110.16 -5.12
N GLN A 280 15.49 108.98 -4.86
CA GLN A 280 15.75 107.97 -5.88
C GLN A 280 14.44 107.34 -6.39
N SER A 281 13.48 107.06 -5.51
CA SER A 281 12.16 106.55 -5.90
C SER A 281 11.37 107.59 -6.71
N VAL A 282 11.45 108.88 -6.36
CA VAL A 282 10.87 109.96 -7.17
C VAL A 282 11.58 110.06 -8.53
N ALA A 283 12.90 109.98 -8.58
CA ALA A 283 13.66 110.01 -9.83
C ALA A 283 13.37 108.80 -10.74
N ASP A 284 13.18 107.61 -10.18
CA ASP A 284 12.84 106.40 -10.96
C ASP A 284 11.37 106.43 -11.41
N VAL A 285 10.44 106.98 -10.61
CA VAL A 285 9.06 107.24 -11.04
C VAL A 285 9.02 108.30 -12.14
N GLU A 286 9.78 109.40 -12.02
CA GLU A 286 9.90 110.43 -13.05
C GLU A 286 10.47 109.84 -14.36
N LYS A 287 11.46 108.95 -14.30
CA LYS A 287 11.96 108.22 -15.48
C LYS A 287 10.94 107.28 -16.10
N ILE A 288 10.16 106.55 -15.30
CA ILE A 288 9.12 105.63 -15.79
C ILE A 288 7.93 106.41 -16.39
N VAL A 289 7.58 107.56 -15.82
CA VAL A 289 6.53 108.44 -16.37
C VAL A 289 7.01 109.12 -17.65
N ALA A 290 8.26 109.59 -17.70
CA ALA A 290 8.86 110.15 -18.90
C ALA A 290 9.02 109.12 -20.04
N SER A 291 9.34 107.86 -19.72
CA SER A 291 9.45 106.78 -20.72
C SER A 291 8.12 106.21 -21.19
N LYS A 292 7.02 106.45 -20.47
CA LYS A 292 5.65 106.02 -20.83
C LYS A 292 4.85 107.11 -21.55
N ALA A 293 5.33 108.36 -21.53
CA ALA A 293 4.73 109.49 -22.24
C ALA A 293 5.30 109.71 -23.66
N GLN A 294 6.09 108.75 -24.16
CA GLN A 294 6.70 108.74 -25.49
C GLN A 294 6.25 107.50 -26.27
#